data_AF-A0A069IGA3-F1
#
_entry.id   AF-A0A069IGA3-F1
#
_cell.length_a   1.000
_cell.length_b   1.000
_cell.length_c   1.000
_cell.angle_alpha   90.00
_cell.angle_beta   90.00
_cell.angle_gamma   90.00
#
_symmetry.space_group_name_H-M   'P 1'
#
loop_
_entity.id
_entity.type
_entity.pdbx_description
1 polymer ?
#
loop_
_entity_poly.entity_id
_entity_poly.type
_entity_poly.pdbx_seq_one_letter_code
_entity_poly.pdbx_strand_id
1 'polypeptide(L)'
;MSDFDRELHREAVELCQTGPATPDKLVALAHTGLKAWAKIGNLQFPPEKRYALLLKITRYCVDECLLACCFTQEDRLERIAGMLDAAYPRYACTRARLAARRNRYGRPRF
;
A
#
# COMPACT_ATOMS: atom_id res chain seq x y z
N MET A 1 -4.99 -16.27 10.59
CA MET A 1 -5.55 -15.10 9.88
C MET A 1 -6.32 -14.28 10.89
N SER A 2 -6.04 -12.98 10.99
CA SER A 2 -6.80 -12.10 11.88
C SER A 2 -8.21 -11.87 11.31
N ASP A 3 -9.17 -11.47 12.15
CA ASP A 3 -10.54 -11.18 11.68
C ASP A 3 -10.56 -10.01 10.69
N PHE A 4 -9.65 -9.03 10.85
CA PHE A 4 -9.43 -7.96 9.89
C PHE A 4 -8.96 -8.45 8.52
N ASP A 5 -8.15 -9.52 8.45
CA ASP A 5 -7.72 -10.08 7.16
C ASP A 5 -8.90 -10.78 6.45
N ARG A 6 -9.80 -11.41 7.21
CA ARG A 6 -11.02 -12.02 6.66
C ARG A 6 -11.98 -10.96 6.13
N GLU A 7 -12.16 -9.88 6.89
CA GLU A 7 -13.00 -8.76 6.50
C GLU A 7 -12.45 -8.05 5.26
N LEU A 8 -11.14 -7.79 5.22
CA LEU A 8 -10.48 -7.21 4.05
C LEU A 8 -10.65 -8.08 2.80
N HIS A 9 -10.58 -9.40 2.96
CA HIS A 9 -10.80 -10.33 1.84
C HIS A 9 -12.25 -10.30 1.35
N ARG A 10 -13.24 -10.19 2.24
CA ARG A 10 -14.66 -10.02 1.86
C ARG A 10 -14.88 -8.73 1.07
N GLU A 11 -14.34 -7.62 1.55
CA GLU A 11 -14.39 -6.33 0.83
C GLU A 11 -13.71 -6.43 -0.54
N ALA A 12 -12.56 -7.10 -0.63
CA ALA A 12 -11.88 -7.32 -1.91
C ALA A 12 -12.72 -8.18 -2.87
N VAL A 13 -13.45 -9.19 -2.36
CA VAL A 13 -14.39 -9.98 -3.16
C VAL A 13 -15.50 -9.10 -3.72
N GLU A 14 -16.11 -8.24 -2.90
CA GLU A 14 -17.16 -7.32 -3.34
C GLU A 14 -16.66 -6.33 -4.39
N LEU A 15 -15.50 -5.72 -4.18
CA LEU A 15 -14.89 -4.76 -5.12
C LEU A 15 -14.48 -5.40 -6.45
N CYS A 16 -14.17 -6.69 -6.47
CA CYS A 16 -13.77 -7.42 -7.67
C CYS A 16 -14.95 -7.98 -8.48
N GLN A 17 -16.19 -7.87 -8.02
CA GLN A 17 -17.36 -8.42 -8.74
C GLN A 17 -17.52 -7.86 -10.16
N THR A 18 -17.00 -6.66 -10.43
CA THR A 18 -17.17 -5.94 -11.69
C THR A 18 -15.93 -5.98 -12.59
N GLY A 19 -14.86 -6.68 -12.21
CA GLY A 19 -13.59 -6.63 -12.94
C GLY A 19 -12.82 -7.97 -13.00
N PRO A 20 -11.78 -8.06 -13.85
CA PRO A 20 -10.96 -9.27 -14.01
C PRO A 20 -9.96 -9.51 -12.87
N ALA A 21 -9.94 -8.63 -11.86
CA ALA A 21 -9.00 -8.68 -10.75
C ALA A 21 -9.36 -9.83 -9.79
N THR A 22 -8.38 -10.67 -9.43
CA THR A 22 -8.61 -11.67 -8.39
C THR A 22 -8.48 -11.01 -7.00
N PRO A 23 -9.43 -11.23 -6.07
CA PRO A 23 -9.40 -10.64 -4.72
C PRO A 23 -8.09 -10.89 -3.98
N ASP A 24 -7.49 -12.07 -4.15
CA ASP A 24 -6.20 -12.41 -3.54
C ASP A 24 -5.05 -11.53 -4.02
N LYS A 25 -4.99 -11.22 -5.31
CA LYS A 25 -3.94 -10.36 -5.88
C LYS A 25 -4.10 -8.93 -5.37
N LEU A 26 -5.35 -8.48 -5.21
CA LEU A 26 -5.67 -7.17 -4.68
C LEU A 26 -5.23 -7.02 -3.22
N VAL A 27 -5.60 -7.99 -2.37
CA VAL A 27 -5.20 -8.03 -0.96
C VAL A 27 -3.68 -8.12 -0.83
N ALA A 28 -3.03 -8.98 -1.62
CA ALA A 28 -1.57 -9.10 -1.63
C ALA A 28 -0.87 -7.80 -2.05
N LEU A 29 -1.41 -7.09 -3.05
CA LEU A 29 -0.88 -5.79 -3.48
C LEU A 29 -1.05 -4.74 -2.38
N ALA A 30 -2.21 -4.69 -1.72
CA ALA A 30 -2.46 -3.76 -0.62
C ALA A 30 -1.49 -3.98 0.56
N HIS A 31 -1.26 -5.24 0.95
CA HIS A 31 -0.27 -5.56 1.97
C HIS A 31 1.16 -5.19 1.56
N THR A 32 1.54 -5.48 0.31
CA THR A 32 2.88 -5.16 -0.19
C THR A 32 3.10 -3.65 -0.26
N GLY A 33 2.10 -2.90 -0.75
CA GLY A 33 2.09 -1.44 -0.78
C GLY A 33 2.23 -0.83 0.61
N LEU A 34 1.40 -1.26 1.56
CA LEU A 34 1.48 -0.79 2.93
C LEU A 34 2.84 -1.12 3.58
N LYS A 35 3.35 -2.33 3.37
CA LYS A 35 4.65 -2.76 3.92
C LYS A 35 5.81 -1.94 3.35
N ALA A 36 5.84 -1.73 2.03
CA ALA A 36 6.84 -0.91 1.37
C ALA A 36 6.78 0.54 1.88
N TRP A 37 5.57 1.08 2.01
CA TRP A 37 5.36 2.43 2.51
C TRP A 37 5.78 2.59 3.98
N ALA A 38 5.37 1.67 4.87
CA ALA A 38 5.74 1.71 6.28
C ALA A 38 7.25 1.54 6.51
N LYS A 39 7.93 0.68 5.71
CA LYS A 39 9.37 0.39 5.84
C LYS A 39 10.28 1.61 5.63
N ILE A 40 9.90 2.52 4.73
CA ILE A 40 10.70 3.74 4.48
C ILE A 40 10.61 4.68 5.68
N GLY A 41 9.42 4.82 6.27
CA GLY A 41 9.18 5.72 7.40
C GLY A 41 9.42 5.11 8.77
N ASN A 42 9.84 3.84 8.84
CA ASN A 42 9.87 3.03 10.07
C ASN A 42 8.55 3.13 10.87
N LEU A 43 7.43 3.10 10.15
CA LEU A 43 6.10 3.31 10.73
C LEU A 43 5.56 2.00 11.28
N GLN A 44 4.99 2.06 12.47
CA GLN A 44 4.21 0.97 13.05
C GLN A 44 2.80 1.47 13.32
N PHE A 45 1.82 0.64 13.03
CA PHE A 45 0.40 0.97 13.17
C PHE A 45 -0.30 -0.06 14.05
N PRO A 46 -1.23 0.36 14.91
CA PRO A 46 -2.11 -0.58 15.58
C PRO A 46 -2.98 -1.34 14.56
N PRO A 47 -3.49 -2.55 14.91
CA PRO A 47 -4.25 -3.40 13.98
C PRO A 47 -5.40 -2.69 13.27
N GLU A 48 -6.21 -1.91 14.00
CA GLU A 48 -7.34 -1.14 13.46
C GLU A 48 -6.90 -0.13 12.40
N LYS A 49 -5.84 0.64 12.68
CA LYS A 49 -5.31 1.61 11.74
C LYS A 49 -4.71 0.93 10.52
N ARG A 50 -4.05 -0.21 10.71
CA ARG A 50 -3.52 -1.04 9.62
C ARG A 50 -4.65 -1.53 8.72
N TYR A 51 -5.74 -2.03 9.28
CA TYR A 51 -6.91 -2.44 8.52
C TYR A 51 -7.50 -1.28 7.70
N ALA A 52 -7.73 -0.11 8.33
CA ALA A 52 -8.24 1.06 7.63
C ALA A 52 -7.33 1.53 6.47
N LEU A 53 -6.01 1.44 6.64
CA LEU A 53 -5.04 1.72 5.57
C LEU A 53 -5.12 0.68 4.46
N LEU A 54 -5.20 -0.61 4.79
CA LEU A 54 -5.34 -1.67 3.80
C LEU A 54 -6.60 -1.50 2.98
N LEU A 55 -7.75 -1.27 3.63
CA LEU A 55 -9.02 -1.04 2.93
C LEU A 55 -8.94 0.15 1.97
N LYS A 56 -8.30 1.25 2.39
CA LYS A 56 -8.09 2.42 1.52
C LYS A 56 -7.22 2.08 0.31
N ILE A 57 -6.15 1.31 0.49
CA ILE A 57 -5.28 0.89 -0.61
C ILE A 57 -6.04 -0.04 -1.55
N THR A 58 -6.80 -1.00 -1.02
CA THR A 58 -7.63 -1.94 -1.79
C THR A 58 -8.59 -1.18 -2.73
N ARG A 59 -9.33 -0.20 -2.20
CA ARG A 59 -10.24 0.64 -2.99
C ARG A 59 -9.51 1.42 -4.08
N TYR A 60 -8.42 2.10 -3.71
CA TYR A 60 -7.59 2.83 -4.68
C TYR A 60 -7.03 1.94 -5.81
N CYS A 61 -6.58 0.74 -5.49
CA CYS A 61 -6.07 -0.21 -6.47
C CYS A 61 -7.14 -0.64 -7.50
N VAL A 62 -8.41 -0.69 -7.08
CA VAL A 62 -9.54 -0.99 -7.97
C VAL A 62 -9.91 0.23 -8.80
N ASP A 63 -10.06 1.39 -8.17
CA ASP A 63 -10.43 2.64 -8.84
C ASP A 63 -9.43 3.03 -9.95
N GLU A 64 -8.13 2.84 -9.69
CA GLU A 64 -7.05 3.14 -10.64
C GLU A 64 -6.68 1.94 -11.53
N CYS A 65 -7.42 0.81 -11.44
CA CYS A 65 -7.13 -0.41 -12.18
C CYS A 65 -5.67 -0.87 -12.08
N LEU A 66 -5.03 -0.74 -10.90
CA LEU A 66 -3.59 -0.99 -10.73
C LEU A 66 -3.18 -2.44 -11.01
N LEU A 67 -4.13 -3.38 -11.01
CA LEU A 67 -3.89 -4.78 -11.38
C LEU A 67 -3.81 -5.01 -12.90
N ALA A 68 -4.05 -3.99 -13.71
CA ALA A 68 -3.84 -4.07 -15.16
C ALA A 68 -2.39 -4.43 -15.50
N CYS A 69 -2.20 -5.07 -16.66
CA CYS A 69 -0.91 -5.55 -17.14
C CYS A 69 0.08 -4.43 -17.50
N CYS A 70 -0.39 -3.20 -17.66
CA CYS A 70 0.42 -2.04 -18.04
C CYS A 70 1.28 -1.47 -16.91
N PHE A 71 1.07 -1.89 -15.65
CA PHE A 71 1.85 -1.42 -14.52
C PHE A 71 2.86 -2.47 -14.05
N THR A 72 4.12 -2.06 -13.92
CA THR A 72 5.12 -2.87 -13.23
C THR A 72 4.82 -2.92 -11.73
N GLN A 73 5.44 -3.87 -11.03
CA GLN A 73 5.31 -3.92 -9.57
C GLN A 73 5.82 -2.64 -8.91
N GLU A 74 6.87 -2.03 -9.43
CA GLU A 74 7.43 -0.78 -8.89
C GLU A 74 6.46 0.39 -9.07
N ASP A 75 5.87 0.54 -10.27
CA ASP A 75 4.88 1.59 -10.55
C ASP A 75 3.68 1.50 -9.60
N ARG A 76 3.18 0.29 -9.35
CA ARG A 76 2.06 0.06 -8.42
C ARG A 76 2.41 0.53 -7.02
N LEU A 77 3.62 0.18 -6.54
CA LEU A 77 4.06 0.55 -5.20
C LEU A 77 4.31 2.05 -5.07
N GLU A 78 4.85 2.69 -6.11
CA GLU A 78 5.05 4.14 -6.15
C GLU A 78 3.71 4.88 -6.13
N ARG A 79 2.73 4.46 -6.94
CA ARG A 79 1.38 5.04 -6.93
C ARG A 79 0.68 4.89 -5.58
N ILE A 80 0.76 3.71 -4.96
CA ILE A 80 0.21 3.49 -3.61
C ILE A 80 0.90 4.39 -2.59
N ALA A 81 2.24 4.51 -2.65
CA ALA A 81 2.99 5.37 -1.76
C ALA A 81 2.63 6.85 -1.94
N GLY A 82 2.48 7.34 -3.18
CA GLY A 82 2.06 8.69 -3.49
C GLY A 82 0.65 9.00 -2.97
N MET A 83 -0.30 8.10 -3.17
CA MET A 83 -1.65 8.22 -2.62
C MET A 83 -1.64 8.31 -1.08
N LEU A 84 -0.85 7.46 -0.41
CA LEU A 84 -0.73 7.48 1.05
C LEU A 84 -0.02 8.74 1.55
N ASP A 85 1.01 9.20 0.84
CA ASP A 85 1.75 10.41 1.20
C ASP A 85 0.86 11.67 1.05
N ALA A 86 0.02 11.73 0.01
CA ALA A 86 -0.99 12.77 -0.17
C ALA A 86 -2.09 12.73 0.90
N ALA A 87 -2.59 11.53 1.22
CA ALA A 87 -3.64 11.34 2.22
C ALA A 87 -3.16 11.57 3.66
N TYR A 88 -1.87 11.35 3.94
CA TYR A 88 -1.31 11.44 5.28
C TYR A 88 0.01 12.24 5.31
N PRO A 89 -0.06 13.59 5.21
CA PRO A 89 1.12 14.45 5.11
C PRO A 89 2.12 14.28 6.26
N ARG A 90 1.64 14.02 7.49
CA ARG A 90 2.52 13.80 8.66
C ARG A 90 3.44 12.59 8.48
N TYR A 91 2.93 11.51 7.90
CA TYR A 91 3.72 10.31 7.63
C TYR A 91 4.64 10.52 6.42
N ALA A 92 4.18 11.26 5.41
CA ALA A 92 4.98 11.66 4.26
C ALA A 92 6.24 12.46 4.67
N CYS A 93 6.08 13.47 5.53
CA CYS A 93 7.21 14.25 6.06
C CYS A 93 8.21 13.35 6.81
N THR A 94 7.72 12.42 7.62
CA THR A 94 8.57 11.47 8.36
C THR A 94 9.34 10.57 7.41
N ARG A 95 8.68 10.02 6.39
CA ARG A 95 9.28 9.20 5.34
C ARG A 95 10.34 9.96 4.55
N ALA A 96 10.04 11.18 4.10
CA ALA A 96 10.98 12.03 3.36
C ALA A 96 12.23 12.32 4.19
N ARG A 97 12.07 12.66 5.47
CA ARG A 97 13.18 12.91 6.40
C ARG A 97 14.06 11.67 6.59
N LEU A 98 13.46 10.49 6.74
CA LEU A 98 14.20 9.24 6.93
C LEU A 98 14.85 8.73 5.64
N ALA A 99 14.20 8.89 4.49
CA ALA A 99 14.78 8.63 3.18
C ALA A 99 16.02 9.52 2.95
N ALA A 100 15.92 10.82 3.24
CA ALA A 100 17.04 11.76 3.14
C ALA A 100 18.19 11.44 4.11
N ARG A 101 17.90 10.83 5.27
CA ARG A 101 18.95 10.30 6.17
C ARG A 101 19.61 9.05 5.60
N ARG A 102 18.84 8.09 5.08
CA ARG A 102 19.38 6.88 4.43
C ARG A 102 20.34 7.24 3.29
N ASN A 103 19.99 8.24 2.49
CA ASN A 103 20.84 8.70 1.39
C ASN A 103 22.15 9.37 1.87
N ARG A 104 22.15 9.98 3.07
CA ARG A 104 23.33 10.65 3.65
C ARG A 104 24.38 9.70 4.22
N TYR A 105 24.01 8.48 4.60
CA TYR A 105 24.93 7.49 5.19
C TYR A 105 25.34 6.35 4.21
N GLY A 106 25.18 6.56 2.90
CA GLY A 106 25.94 5.82 1.89
C GLY A 106 25.62 4.33 1.70
N ARG A 107 24.35 3.93 1.55
CA ARG A 107 24.08 2.65 0.87
C ARG A 107 23.85 2.89 -0.63
N PRO A 108 24.63 2.28 -1.53
CA PRO A 108 24.36 2.31 -2.96
C PRO A 108 23.04 1.61 -3.26
N ARG A 109 22.32 2.12 -4.26
CA ARG A 109 21.20 1.42 -4.91
C ARG A 109 21.78 0.24 -5.71
N PHE A 110 21.36 -0.97 -5.38
CA PHE A 110 21.39 -2.12 -6.29
C PHE A 110 19.94 -2.51 -6.55
#